data_AF-A0A0Q5F756-F1
#
_entry.id   AF-A0A0Q5F756-F1
#
_cell.length_a   1.000
_cell.length_b   1.000
_cell.length_c   1.000
_cell.angle_alpha   90.00
_cell.angle_beta   90.00
_cell.angle_gamma   90.00
#
_symmetry.space_group_name_H-M   'P 1'
#
loop_
_entity.id
_entity.type
_entity.pdbx_description
1 polymer ?
#
loop_
_entity_poly.entity_id
_entity_poly.type
_entity_poly.pdbx_seq_one_letter_code
_entity_poly.pdbx_strand_id
1 'polypeptide(L)'
;MSAAQQIITVDDIGADNAPAIYVAGGLRRFIDATKAQVESEVPDLTTRKGRERIASLAAQVSRSKTAVEKPGRDYLKRLKEMPKVVEGELREFVQEMDALRDQVRQPLNEWEAADVARRDRHTDRIDWLRNRDDELVTLSVADIKARITEAESVELGPQWEEFEAEAAREKDKVLTTLRAGLIKREEYDAQQAESARLRAEAEAREKADREAAIAREAAERATKEAELKAERERQAEAQRVSDEKAAAKCREFELKLQAEQAERQAAQSEANRIAAEQRAEQERVAALKRAEQAAEQARIDERRRADAAAAEIVRQQELREADKAHKAKINRAALDAFIAGGMPEACAKQAVTLIAQRKIPNINIQY
;
A
#
# COMPACT_ATOMS: atom_id res chain seq x y z
N MET A 1 2.27 123.49 -47.77
CA MET A 1 3.22 124.44 -47.16
C MET A 1 4.53 124.31 -47.91
N SER A 2 4.80 125.27 -48.80
CA SER A 2 5.96 125.32 -49.68
C SER A 2 7.20 125.64 -48.85
N ALA A 3 8.03 124.63 -48.59
CA ALA A 3 9.36 124.86 -48.02
C ALA A 3 10.16 125.64 -49.07
N ALA A 4 10.67 126.81 -48.68
CA ALA A 4 11.52 127.65 -49.50
C ALA A 4 12.54 126.78 -50.25
N GLN A 5 12.47 126.79 -51.59
CA GLN A 5 13.50 126.23 -52.43
C GLN A 5 14.77 127.06 -52.21
N GLN A 6 15.55 126.68 -51.19
CA GLN A 6 16.95 127.05 -51.11
C GLN A 6 17.57 126.69 -52.46
N ILE A 7 18.26 127.66 -53.07
CA ILE A 7 18.99 127.47 -54.31
C ILE A 7 20.18 126.57 -53.95
N ILE A 8 19.96 125.26 -53.91
CA ILE A 8 21.02 124.28 -53.68
C ILE A 8 21.91 124.27 -54.92
N THR A 9 23.09 124.84 -54.78
CA THR A 9 24.12 124.88 -55.81
C THR A 9 25.03 123.65 -55.71
N VAL A 10 25.91 123.48 -56.69
CA VAL A 10 26.87 122.37 -56.72
C VAL A 10 27.80 122.37 -55.49
N ASP A 11 28.02 123.55 -54.90
CA ASP A 11 28.87 123.72 -53.71
C ASP A 11 28.16 123.29 -52.40
N ASP A 12 26.83 123.14 -52.44
CA ASP A 12 26.01 122.75 -51.28
C ASP A 12 25.80 121.22 -51.17
N ILE A 13 26.46 120.44 -52.04
CA ILE A 13 26.37 118.97 -52.08
C ILE A 13 27.25 118.40 -50.97
N GLY A 14 26.65 118.21 -49.79
CA GLY A 14 27.26 117.57 -48.62
C GLY A 14 26.48 116.36 -48.11
N ALA A 15 27.02 115.68 -47.09
CA ALA A 15 26.40 114.51 -46.48
C ALA A 15 25.00 114.80 -45.91
N ASP A 16 24.81 115.98 -45.31
CA ASP A 16 23.56 116.38 -44.65
C ASP A 16 22.43 116.66 -45.65
N ASN A 17 22.79 117.16 -46.85
CA ASN A 17 21.83 117.49 -47.91
C ASN A 17 21.65 116.36 -48.93
N ALA A 18 22.51 115.34 -48.91
CA ALA A 18 22.49 114.21 -49.84
C ALA A 18 21.11 113.50 -49.90
N PRO A 19 20.40 113.24 -48.78
CA PRO A 19 19.05 112.65 -48.84
C PRO A 19 18.01 113.51 -49.57
N ALA A 20 18.15 114.84 -49.54
CA ALA A 20 17.26 115.76 -50.25
C ALA A 20 17.68 115.99 -51.72
N ILE A 21 18.94 115.70 -52.06
CA ILE A 21 19.50 115.89 -53.41
C ILE A 21 19.34 114.65 -54.29
N TYR A 22 19.71 113.48 -53.78
CA TYR A 22 19.74 112.21 -54.53
C TYR A 22 18.41 111.48 -54.47
N VAL A 23 17.33 112.18 -54.81
CA VAL A 23 15.98 111.64 -54.96
C VAL A 23 15.57 111.58 -56.43
N ALA A 24 14.46 110.89 -56.71
CA ALA A 24 13.88 110.86 -58.05
C ALA A 24 13.65 112.29 -58.56
N GLY A 25 14.27 112.63 -59.70
CA GLY A 25 14.21 113.97 -60.30
C GLY A 25 15.05 115.07 -59.61
N GLY A 26 15.63 114.81 -58.44
CA GLY A 26 16.35 115.81 -57.63
C GLY A 26 17.64 116.36 -58.27
N LEU A 27 18.23 115.60 -59.20
CA LEU A 27 19.43 116.03 -59.94
C LEU A 27 19.12 116.95 -61.12
N ARG A 28 17.85 117.07 -61.52
CA ARG A 28 17.46 117.80 -62.73
C ARG A 28 17.83 119.28 -62.66
N ARG A 29 17.72 119.89 -61.48
CA ARG A 29 18.14 121.28 -61.23
C ARG A 29 19.61 121.56 -61.55
N PHE A 30 20.53 120.64 -61.27
CA PHE A 30 21.95 120.82 -61.57
C PHE A 30 22.23 120.71 -63.07
N ILE A 31 21.50 119.81 -63.75
CA ILE A 31 21.54 119.68 -65.20
C ILE A 31 21.03 120.97 -65.85
N ASP A 32 19.86 121.47 -65.43
CA ASP A 32 19.26 122.67 -66.01
C ASP A 32 20.10 123.92 -65.70
N ALA A 33 20.67 124.06 -64.50
CA ALA A 33 21.60 125.14 -64.17
C ALA A 33 22.88 125.10 -65.02
N THR A 34 23.46 123.90 -65.21
CA THR A 34 24.65 123.74 -66.05
C THR A 34 24.34 124.05 -67.53
N LYS A 35 23.17 123.62 -68.02
CA LYS A 35 22.71 123.96 -69.38
C LYS A 35 22.53 125.45 -69.59
N ALA A 36 21.80 126.11 -68.69
CA ALA A 36 21.59 127.56 -68.75
C ALA A 36 22.92 128.33 -68.79
N GLN A 37 23.93 127.88 -68.04
CA GLN A 37 25.24 128.51 -68.02
C GLN A 37 26.02 128.32 -69.34
N VAL A 38 25.96 127.13 -69.95
CA VAL A 38 26.68 126.83 -71.20
C VAL A 38 25.98 127.39 -72.43
N GLU A 39 24.64 127.44 -72.43
CA GLU A 39 23.83 127.98 -73.53
C GLU A 39 23.74 129.52 -73.51
N SER A 40 24.22 130.17 -72.44
CA SER A 40 24.22 131.64 -72.31
C SER A 40 25.14 132.35 -73.31
N GLU A 41 26.11 131.64 -73.91
CA GLU A 41 27.03 132.18 -74.90
C GLU A 41 27.21 131.18 -76.05
N VAL A 42 27.30 131.70 -77.29
CA VAL A 42 27.59 130.90 -78.49
C VAL A 42 28.92 131.39 -79.08
N PRO A 43 30.07 130.79 -78.70
CA PRO A 43 31.38 131.23 -79.18
C PRO A 43 31.59 130.93 -80.68
N ASP A 44 32.28 131.83 -81.39
CA ASP A 44 32.56 131.70 -82.83
C ASP A 44 33.64 130.63 -83.15
N LEU A 45 33.23 129.56 -83.82
CA LEU A 45 34.08 128.43 -84.22
C LEU A 45 35.16 128.77 -85.26
N THR A 46 35.00 129.85 -86.01
CA THR A 46 35.99 130.26 -87.02
C THR A 46 37.27 130.80 -86.36
N THR A 47 37.17 131.29 -85.12
CA THR A 47 38.29 131.84 -84.36
C THR A 47 38.93 130.81 -83.41
N ARG A 48 40.24 130.92 -83.20
CA ARG A 48 40.95 130.10 -82.19
C ARG A 48 40.38 130.32 -80.78
N LYS A 49 40.12 131.57 -80.41
CA LYS A 49 39.58 131.94 -79.08
C LYS A 49 38.19 131.33 -78.84
N GLY A 50 37.30 131.32 -79.84
CA GLY A 50 35.98 130.70 -79.71
C GLY A 50 36.06 129.17 -79.53
N ARG A 51 36.95 128.49 -80.25
CA ARG A 51 37.20 127.04 -80.05
C ARG A 51 37.76 126.73 -78.66
N GLU A 52 38.70 127.53 -78.15
CA GLU A 52 39.24 127.40 -76.78
C GLU A 52 38.16 127.65 -75.72
N ARG A 53 37.21 128.57 -75.98
CA ARG A 53 36.09 128.84 -75.08
C ARG A 53 35.10 127.67 -75.04
N ILE A 54 34.78 127.06 -76.17
CA ILE A 54 33.93 125.86 -76.24
C ILE A 54 34.56 124.69 -75.47
N ALA A 55 35.87 124.48 -75.61
CA ALA A 55 36.59 123.47 -74.81
C ALA A 55 36.49 123.77 -73.30
N SER A 56 36.56 125.06 -72.93
CA SER A 56 36.42 125.50 -71.53
C SER A 56 35.01 125.25 -70.97
N LEU A 57 33.96 125.52 -71.76
CA LEU A 57 32.57 125.22 -71.41
C LEU A 57 32.34 123.70 -71.27
N ALA A 58 32.88 122.88 -72.17
CA ALA A 58 32.81 121.42 -72.07
C ALA A 58 33.53 120.88 -70.81
N ALA A 59 34.68 121.47 -70.47
CA ALA A 59 35.39 121.16 -69.24
C ALA A 59 34.57 121.55 -67.99
N GLN A 60 33.81 122.63 -68.05
CA GLN A 60 32.91 123.06 -66.98
C GLN A 60 31.74 122.10 -66.77
N VAL A 61 31.11 121.61 -67.85
CA VAL A 61 30.10 120.53 -67.77
C VAL A 61 30.69 119.29 -67.11
N SER A 62 31.90 118.91 -67.49
CA SER A 62 32.60 117.76 -66.91
C SER A 62 32.86 117.93 -65.41
N ARG A 63 33.28 119.13 -64.98
CA ARG A 63 33.47 119.45 -63.55
C ARG A 63 32.14 119.39 -62.77
N SER A 64 31.07 119.99 -63.29
CA SER A 64 29.73 119.95 -62.69
C SER A 64 29.21 118.52 -62.54
N LYS A 65 29.37 117.69 -63.59
CA LYS A 65 29.03 116.26 -63.55
C LYS A 65 29.75 115.54 -62.41
N THR A 66 31.07 115.68 -62.34
CA THR A 66 31.88 115.00 -61.31
C THR A 66 31.54 115.48 -59.89
N ALA A 67 31.26 116.78 -59.71
CA ALA A 67 30.88 117.35 -58.43
C ALA A 67 29.53 116.82 -57.91
N VAL A 68 28.60 116.46 -58.80
CA VAL A 68 27.32 115.82 -58.42
C VAL A 68 27.45 114.30 -58.30
N GLU A 69 28.18 113.64 -59.20
CA GLU A 69 28.25 112.17 -59.29
C GLU A 69 29.05 111.55 -58.14
N LYS A 70 30.18 112.16 -57.75
CA LYS A 70 31.07 111.59 -56.73
C LYS A 70 30.39 111.54 -55.34
N PRO A 71 29.83 112.64 -54.80
CA PRO A 71 29.12 112.58 -53.52
C PRO A 71 27.87 111.69 -53.57
N GLY A 72 27.25 111.52 -54.74
CA GLY A 72 26.12 110.64 -54.94
C GLY A 72 26.49 109.16 -54.85
N ARG A 73 27.65 108.77 -55.42
CA ARG A 73 28.20 107.42 -55.23
C ARG A 73 28.58 107.17 -53.78
N ASP A 74 29.18 108.15 -53.11
CA ASP A 74 29.54 108.06 -51.69
C ASP A 74 28.29 107.91 -50.81
N TYR A 75 27.22 108.67 -51.09
CA TYR A 75 25.93 108.53 -50.41
C TYR A 75 25.28 107.16 -50.67
N LEU A 76 25.27 106.69 -51.92
CA LEU A 76 24.74 105.37 -52.28
C LEU A 76 25.50 104.24 -51.57
N LYS A 77 26.82 104.36 -51.42
CA LYS A 77 27.63 103.40 -50.66
C LYS A 77 27.20 103.35 -49.20
N ARG A 78 27.07 104.51 -48.54
CA ARG A 78 26.58 104.61 -47.14
C ARG A 78 25.18 104.02 -46.98
N LEU A 79 24.27 104.31 -47.92
CA LEU A 79 22.92 103.73 -47.91
C LEU A 79 22.92 102.21 -48.02
N LYS A 80 23.82 101.62 -48.82
CA LYS A 80 23.95 100.17 -48.95
C LYS A 80 24.61 99.50 -47.75
N GLU A 81 25.45 100.22 -47.01
CA GLU A 81 26.09 99.72 -45.80
C GLU A 81 25.15 99.79 -44.58
N MET A 82 24.20 100.73 -44.56
CA MET A 82 23.29 100.96 -43.43
C MET A 82 22.46 99.72 -43.01
N PRO A 83 21.85 98.94 -43.94
CA PRO A 83 21.11 97.73 -43.55
C PRO A 83 21.96 96.74 -42.76
N LYS A 84 23.21 96.51 -43.16
CA LYS A 84 24.13 95.60 -42.46
C LYS A 84 24.42 96.07 -41.03
N VAL A 85 24.60 97.37 -40.84
CA VAL A 85 24.82 97.96 -39.51
C VAL A 85 23.58 97.79 -38.65
N VAL A 86 22.41 98.17 -39.17
CA VAL A 86 21.14 98.05 -38.44
C VAL A 86 20.81 96.60 -38.10
N GLU A 87 21.00 95.66 -39.03
CA GLU A 87 20.81 94.21 -38.77
C GLU A 87 21.76 93.68 -37.69
N GLY A 88 23.01 94.14 -37.68
CA GLY A 88 24.00 93.80 -36.65
C GLY A 88 23.56 94.27 -35.27
N GLU A 89 23.24 95.57 -35.14
CA GLU A 89 22.78 96.18 -33.89
C GLU A 89 21.49 95.53 -33.38
N LEU A 90 20.52 95.27 -34.27
CA LEU A 90 19.28 94.59 -33.88
C LEU A 90 19.51 93.16 -33.41
N ARG A 91 20.41 92.42 -34.07
CA ARG A 91 20.76 91.06 -33.65
C ARG A 91 21.41 91.08 -32.27
N GLU A 92 22.41 91.93 -32.06
CA GLU A 92 23.11 92.05 -30.77
C GLU A 92 22.13 92.45 -29.67
N PHE A 93 21.28 93.45 -29.92
CA PHE A 93 20.25 93.87 -28.98
C PHE A 93 19.29 92.73 -28.60
N VAL A 94 18.77 91.98 -29.57
CA VAL A 94 17.86 90.86 -29.29
C VAL A 94 18.56 89.77 -28.48
N GLN A 95 19.81 89.42 -28.83
CA GLN A 95 20.58 88.41 -28.11
C GLN A 95 20.84 88.81 -26.65
N GLU A 96 21.23 90.07 -26.41
CA GLU A 96 21.47 90.60 -25.06
C GLU A 96 20.17 90.67 -24.25
N MET A 97 19.05 91.07 -24.86
CA MET A 97 17.75 91.10 -24.18
C MET A 97 17.22 89.70 -23.85
N ASP A 98 17.41 88.72 -24.74
CA ASP A 98 17.06 87.32 -24.47
C ASP A 98 17.92 86.74 -23.34
N ALA A 99 19.24 86.99 -23.38
CA ALA A 99 20.15 86.58 -22.31
C ALA A 99 19.79 87.22 -20.96
N LEU A 100 19.46 88.52 -20.95
CA LEU A 100 19.02 89.22 -19.74
C LEU A 100 17.69 88.67 -19.22
N ARG A 101 16.72 88.38 -20.10
CA ARG A 101 15.45 87.74 -19.69
C ARG A 101 15.73 86.41 -19.02
N ASP A 102 16.58 85.57 -19.61
CA ASP A 102 16.87 84.24 -19.09
C ASP A 102 17.61 84.32 -17.75
N GLN A 103 18.57 85.24 -17.60
CA GLN A 103 19.24 85.51 -16.31
C GLN A 103 18.27 86.01 -15.23
N VAL A 104 17.37 86.93 -15.58
CA VAL A 104 16.35 87.45 -14.64
C VAL A 104 15.38 86.34 -14.22
N ARG A 105 15.04 85.42 -15.13
CA ARG A 105 14.16 84.29 -14.83
C ARG A 105 14.86 83.12 -14.14
N GLN A 106 16.19 83.02 -14.24
CA GLN A 106 16.95 81.89 -13.72
C GLN A 106 16.68 81.57 -12.23
N PRO A 107 16.67 82.54 -11.29
CA PRO A 107 16.38 82.25 -9.88
C PRO A 107 14.99 81.65 -9.66
N LEU A 108 13.99 82.06 -10.46
CA LEU A 108 12.64 81.49 -10.39
C LEU A 108 12.61 80.06 -10.92
N ASN A 109 13.29 79.78 -12.04
CA ASN A 109 13.39 78.42 -12.58
C ASN A 109 14.09 77.47 -11.58
N GLU A 110 15.17 77.94 -10.94
CA GLU A 110 15.90 77.16 -9.92
C GLU A 110 15.02 76.89 -8.69
N TRP A 111 14.25 77.87 -8.24
CA TRP A 111 13.30 77.70 -7.14
C TRP A 111 12.16 76.75 -7.52
N GLU A 112 11.54 76.90 -8.69
CA GLU A 112 10.48 76.01 -9.19
C GLU A 112 10.97 74.56 -9.26
N ALA A 113 12.18 74.32 -9.76
CA ALA A 113 12.80 72.99 -9.80
C ALA A 113 13.09 72.43 -8.41
N ALA A 114 13.63 73.25 -7.50
CA ALA A 114 13.91 72.83 -6.12
C ALA A 114 12.62 72.52 -5.34
N ASP A 115 11.56 73.28 -5.58
CA ASP A 115 10.24 73.12 -4.95
C ASP A 115 9.51 71.86 -5.47
N VAL A 116 9.59 71.56 -6.76
CA VAL A 116 9.16 70.26 -7.31
C VAL A 116 9.94 69.12 -6.67
N ALA A 117 11.26 69.16 -6.68
CA ALA A 117 12.09 68.11 -6.08
C ALA A 117 11.83 67.94 -4.58
N ARG A 118 11.52 69.04 -3.87
CA ARG A 118 11.13 69.01 -2.46
C ARG A 118 9.82 68.25 -2.26
N ARG A 119 8.78 68.59 -3.01
CA ARG A 119 7.49 67.89 -2.95
C ARG A 119 7.61 66.42 -3.32
N ASP A 120 8.34 66.10 -4.37
CA ASP A 120 8.54 64.72 -4.82
C ASP A 120 9.21 63.88 -3.73
N ARG A 121 10.24 64.40 -3.04
CA ARG A 121 10.85 63.72 -1.88
C ARG A 121 9.86 63.44 -0.75
N HIS A 122 8.89 64.32 -0.48
CA HIS A 122 7.87 64.05 0.54
C HIS A 122 6.88 63.01 0.08
N THR A 123 6.39 63.13 -1.16
CA THR A 123 5.49 62.17 -1.79
C THR A 123 6.11 60.77 -1.80
N ASP A 124 7.34 60.62 -2.26
CA ASP A 124 8.06 59.34 -2.31
C ASP A 124 8.19 58.69 -0.92
N ARG A 125 8.49 59.49 0.11
CA ARG A 125 8.60 58.98 1.49
C ARG A 125 7.24 58.57 2.06
N ILE A 126 6.16 59.26 1.69
CA ILE A 126 4.79 58.89 2.06
C ILE A 126 4.38 57.62 1.32
N ASP A 127 4.66 57.50 0.03
CA ASP A 127 4.35 56.30 -0.75
C ASP A 127 5.15 55.09 -0.25
N TRP A 128 6.40 55.29 0.16
CA TRP A 128 7.18 54.26 0.83
C TRP A 128 6.57 53.82 2.16
N LEU A 129 5.93 54.73 2.92
CA LEU A 129 5.14 54.36 4.11
C LEU A 129 3.87 53.60 3.72
N ARG A 130 3.11 54.09 2.73
CA ARG A 130 1.86 53.45 2.26
C ARG A 130 2.07 52.01 1.84
N ASN A 131 3.14 51.74 1.11
CA ASN A 131 3.41 50.43 0.54
C ASN A 131 4.06 49.46 1.54
N ARG A 132 4.15 49.81 2.83
CA ARG A 132 4.80 48.92 3.83
C ARG A 132 4.00 47.67 4.11
N ASP A 133 2.69 47.69 3.94
CA ASP A 133 1.81 46.53 4.09
C ASP A 133 1.62 45.72 2.79
N ASP A 134 2.36 46.04 1.73
CA ASP A 134 2.33 45.27 0.48
C ASP A 134 2.70 43.80 0.72
N GLU A 135 1.90 42.90 0.15
CA GLU A 135 2.05 41.46 0.27
C GLU A 135 2.10 40.94 1.72
N LEU A 136 1.53 41.67 2.69
CA LEU A 136 1.58 41.33 4.12
C LEU A 136 1.23 39.85 4.45
N VAL A 137 0.33 39.24 3.67
CA VAL A 137 -0.10 37.85 3.86
C VAL A 137 1.01 36.82 3.58
N THR A 138 1.98 37.13 2.72
CA THR A 138 3.07 36.22 2.34
C THR A 138 4.29 36.33 3.25
N LEU A 139 4.36 37.38 4.07
CA LEU A 139 5.51 37.68 4.91
C LEU A 139 5.61 36.77 6.14
N SER A 140 6.85 36.57 6.59
CA SER A 140 7.13 35.92 7.86
C SER A 140 6.91 36.88 9.05
N VAL A 141 6.73 36.34 10.26
CA VAL A 141 6.67 37.12 11.50
C VAL A 141 7.88 38.06 11.65
N ALA A 142 9.07 37.60 11.26
CA ALA A 142 10.30 38.38 11.35
C ALA A 142 10.28 39.58 10.39
N ASP A 143 9.83 39.37 9.15
CA ASP A 143 9.76 40.44 8.14
C ASP A 143 8.70 41.48 8.52
N ILE A 144 7.54 41.05 9.04
CA ILE A 144 6.51 41.97 9.52
C ILE A 144 7.04 42.82 10.67
N LYS A 145 7.77 42.23 11.63
CA LYS A 145 8.41 42.96 12.74
C LYS A 145 9.44 43.97 12.23
N ALA A 146 10.28 43.59 11.26
CA ALA A 146 11.25 44.50 10.66
C ALA A 146 10.56 45.70 10.01
N ARG A 147 9.51 45.46 9.22
CA ARG A 147 8.71 46.52 8.57
C ARG A 147 8.03 47.45 9.57
N ILE A 148 7.54 46.94 10.70
CA ILE A 148 7.00 47.75 11.80
C ILE A 148 8.10 48.66 12.35
N THR A 149 9.29 48.12 12.66
CA THR A 149 10.40 48.90 13.19
C THR A 149 10.86 49.98 12.22
N GLU A 150 10.95 49.68 10.93
CA GLU A 150 11.29 50.67 9.91
C GLU A 150 10.25 51.79 9.83
N ALA A 151 8.95 51.46 9.81
CA ALA A 151 7.89 52.46 9.81
C ALA A 151 7.89 53.30 11.10
N GLU A 152 8.14 52.69 12.27
CA GLU A 152 8.28 53.37 13.56
C GLU A 152 9.46 54.34 13.58
N SER A 153 10.57 53.99 12.93
CA SER A 153 11.78 54.83 12.85
C SER A 153 11.59 56.13 12.07
N VAL A 154 10.50 56.27 11.31
CA VAL A 154 10.21 57.52 10.60
C VAL A 154 9.81 58.60 11.60
N GLU A 155 10.72 59.54 11.86
CA GLU A 155 10.42 60.70 12.69
C GLU A 155 9.47 61.65 11.95
N LEU A 156 8.37 62.01 12.62
CA LEU A 156 7.43 63.05 12.20
C LEU A 156 7.84 64.37 12.85
N GLY A 157 7.65 65.47 12.14
CA GLY A 157 8.02 66.79 12.62
C GLY A 157 8.26 67.80 11.49
N PRO A 158 8.86 68.97 11.81
CA PRO A 158 8.98 70.10 10.90
C PRO A 158 9.66 69.79 9.56
N GLN A 159 10.50 68.76 9.50
CA GLN A 159 11.15 68.26 8.29
C GLN A 159 10.16 67.72 7.24
N TRP A 160 8.89 67.58 7.56
CA TRP A 160 7.84 67.17 6.63
C TRP A 160 7.02 68.34 6.07
N GLU A 161 7.25 69.56 6.55
CA GLU A 161 6.57 70.77 6.08
C GLU A 161 5.04 70.59 6.02
N GLU A 162 4.38 70.98 4.92
CA GLU A 162 2.93 70.81 4.74
C GLU A 162 2.45 69.34 4.71
N PHE A 163 3.37 68.38 4.57
CA PHE A 163 3.07 66.95 4.44
C PHE A 163 3.05 66.21 5.78
N GLU A 164 3.39 66.85 6.90
CA GLU A 164 3.49 66.20 8.21
C GLU A 164 2.20 65.47 8.61
N ALA A 165 1.06 66.13 8.44
CA ALA A 165 -0.24 65.57 8.79
C ALA A 165 -0.64 64.37 7.90
N GLU A 166 -0.19 64.35 6.65
CA GLU A 166 -0.41 63.22 5.74
C GLU A 166 0.51 62.05 6.10
N ALA A 167 1.80 62.32 6.28
CA ALA A 167 2.78 61.32 6.72
C ALA A 167 2.39 60.67 8.06
N ALA A 168 1.89 61.47 9.01
CA ALA A 168 1.40 60.96 10.30
C ALA A 168 0.21 60.00 10.13
N ARG A 169 -0.77 60.37 9.29
CA ARG A 169 -1.94 59.53 9.01
C ARG A 169 -1.57 58.22 8.34
N GLU A 170 -0.68 58.25 7.34
CA GLU A 170 -0.26 57.04 6.63
C GLU A 170 0.64 56.15 7.50
N LYS A 171 1.53 56.74 8.30
CA LYS A 171 2.33 55.98 9.29
C LYS A 171 1.43 55.24 10.28
N ASP A 172 0.43 55.93 10.85
CA ASP A 172 -0.50 55.31 11.82
C ASP A 172 -1.33 54.19 11.19
N LYS A 173 -1.85 54.44 9.98
CA LYS A 173 -2.60 53.44 9.19
C LYS A 173 -1.75 52.20 8.93
N VAL A 174 -0.52 52.36 8.43
CA VAL A 174 0.31 51.20 8.07
C VAL A 174 0.77 50.44 9.32
N LEU A 175 1.11 51.13 10.41
CA LEU A 175 1.44 50.48 11.67
C LEU A 175 0.26 49.68 12.24
N THR A 176 -0.95 50.22 12.13
CA THR A 176 -2.18 49.52 12.52
C THR A 176 -2.36 48.24 11.70
N THR A 177 -2.24 48.33 10.36
CA THR A 177 -2.36 47.17 9.47
C THR A 177 -1.29 46.12 9.75
N LEU A 178 -0.01 46.53 9.85
CA LEU A 178 1.11 45.62 10.09
C LEU A 178 1.00 44.92 11.44
N ARG A 179 0.63 45.63 12.52
CA ARG A 179 0.45 45.05 13.85
C ARG A 179 -0.72 44.06 13.86
N ALA A 180 -1.83 44.37 13.20
CA ALA A 180 -2.94 43.42 13.05
C ALA A 180 -2.54 42.19 12.22
N GLY A 181 -1.75 42.37 11.15
CA GLY A 181 -1.20 41.28 10.35
C GLY A 181 -0.22 40.40 11.14
N LEU A 182 0.62 41.01 11.97
CA LEU A 182 1.56 40.32 12.84
C LEU A 182 0.83 39.36 13.79
N ILE A 183 -0.20 39.86 14.48
CA ILE A 183 -1.01 39.05 15.41
C ILE A 183 -1.60 37.84 14.68
N LYS A 184 -2.23 38.06 13.52
CA LYS A 184 -2.80 36.97 12.71
C LYS A 184 -1.75 35.94 12.27
N ARG A 185 -0.55 36.40 11.89
CA ARG A 185 0.54 35.53 11.47
C ARG A 185 1.10 34.72 12.63
N GLU A 186 1.29 35.34 13.80
CA GLU A 186 1.72 34.66 15.02
C GLU A 186 0.70 33.60 15.48
N GLU A 187 -0.60 33.93 15.43
CA GLU A 187 -1.67 32.97 15.71
C GLU A 187 -1.68 31.80 14.72
N TYR A 188 -1.52 32.08 13.43
CA TYR A 188 -1.44 31.04 12.39
C TYR A 188 -0.25 30.12 12.62
N ASP A 189 0.95 30.67 12.83
CA ASP A 189 2.16 29.88 13.04
C ASP A 189 2.08 29.06 14.34
N ALA A 190 1.47 29.61 15.41
CA ALA A 190 1.21 28.88 16.64
C ALA A 190 0.22 27.72 16.44
N GLN A 191 -0.87 27.93 15.70
CA GLN A 191 -1.82 26.86 15.35
C GLN A 191 -1.17 25.76 14.51
N GLN A 192 -0.29 26.11 13.56
CA GLN A 192 0.47 25.13 12.79
C GLN A 192 1.42 24.32 13.67
N ALA A 193 2.14 24.99 14.58
CA ALA A 193 3.05 24.31 15.52
C ALA A 193 2.30 23.38 16.48
N GLU A 194 1.15 23.80 17.02
CA GLU A 194 0.31 22.95 17.87
C GLU A 194 -0.25 21.75 17.09
N SER A 195 -0.74 21.98 15.87
CA SER A 195 -1.23 20.91 15.00
C SER A 195 -0.13 19.88 14.69
N ALA A 196 1.10 20.35 14.43
CA ALA A 196 2.25 19.48 14.24
C ALA A 196 2.59 18.68 15.51
N ARG A 197 2.55 19.31 16.69
CA ARG A 197 2.76 18.61 17.97
C ARG A 197 1.71 17.53 18.21
N LEU A 198 0.44 17.82 17.98
CA LEU A 198 -0.65 16.86 18.14
C LEU A 198 -0.51 15.67 17.19
N ARG A 199 -0.09 15.90 15.94
CA ARG A 199 0.21 14.80 14.99
C ARG A 199 1.39 13.95 15.47
N ALA A 200 2.49 14.57 15.90
CA ALA A 200 3.65 13.84 16.41
C ALA A 200 3.31 13.03 17.68
N GLU A 201 2.49 13.59 18.58
CA GLU A 201 2.01 12.86 19.76
C GLU A 201 1.11 11.68 19.39
N ALA A 202 0.19 11.88 18.43
CA ALA A 202 -0.69 10.81 17.95
C ALA A 202 0.11 9.67 17.28
N GLU A 203 1.09 10.00 16.43
CA GLU A 203 1.99 9.03 15.80
C GLU A 203 2.83 8.26 16.85
N ALA A 204 3.33 8.96 17.88
CA ALA A 204 4.06 8.33 18.97
C ALA A 204 3.19 7.38 19.80
N ARG A 205 1.94 7.77 20.10
CA ARG A 205 0.97 6.90 20.79
C ARG A 205 0.62 5.68 19.95
N GLU A 206 0.33 5.86 18.66
CA GLU A 206 0.02 4.74 17.76
C GLU A 206 1.19 3.75 17.69
N LYS A 207 2.42 4.26 17.62
CA LYS A 207 3.62 3.40 17.66
C LYS A 207 3.73 2.64 18.99
N ALA A 208 3.54 3.32 20.13
CA ALA A 208 3.57 2.68 21.44
C ALA A 208 2.45 1.63 21.59
N ASP A 209 1.24 1.90 21.10
CA ASP A 209 0.11 0.97 21.12
C ASP A 209 0.38 -0.25 20.24
N ARG A 210 0.98 -0.07 19.05
CA ARG A 210 1.40 -1.19 18.18
C ARG A 210 2.48 -2.03 18.86
N GLU A 211 3.49 -1.41 19.46
CA GLU A 211 4.53 -2.11 20.21
C GLU A 211 3.95 -2.87 21.41
N ALA A 212 3.02 -2.26 22.15
CA ALA A 212 2.32 -2.90 23.25
C ALA A 212 1.42 -4.06 22.78
N ALA A 213 0.74 -3.92 21.63
CA ALA A 213 -0.05 -4.99 21.04
C ALA A 213 0.81 -6.17 20.61
N ILE A 214 1.94 -5.91 19.95
CA ILE A 214 2.94 -6.95 19.59
C ILE A 214 3.46 -7.64 20.85
N ALA A 215 3.78 -6.88 21.91
CA ALA A 215 4.25 -7.44 23.18
C ALA A 215 3.18 -8.31 23.85
N ARG A 216 1.91 -7.87 23.86
CA ARG A 216 0.78 -8.66 24.39
C ARG A 216 0.54 -9.92 23.57
N GLU A 217 0.57 -9.83 22.24
CA GLU A 217 0.40 -10.98 21.36
C GLU A 217 1.55 -11.99 21.54
N ALA A 218 2.78 -11.51 21.65
CA ALA A 218 3.94 -12.36 21.94
C ALA A 218 3.82 -13.05 23.32
N ALA A 219 3.38 -12.32 24.35
CA ALA A 219 3.13 -12.89 25.67
C ALA A 219 2.00 -13.92 25.64
N GLU A 220 0.87 -13.62 24.99
CA GLU A 220 -0.26 -14.55 24.87
C GLU A 220 0.11 -15.81 24.09
N ARG A 221 0.87 -15.68 22.98
CA ARG A 221 1.41 -16.83 22.25
C ARG A 221 2.33 -17.66 23.13
N ALA A 222 3.24 -17.04 23.88
CA ALA A 222 4.12 -17.76 24.80
C ALA A 222 3.33 -18.52 25.88
N THR A 223 2.28 -17.90 26.45
CA THR A 223 1.39 -18.56 27.43
C THR A 223 0.64 -19.74 26.80
N LYS A 224 0.04 -19.55 25.62
CA LYS A 224 -0.66 -20.63 24.90
C LYS A 224 0.27 -21.77 24.51
N GLU A 225 1.48 -21.48 24.06
CA GLU A 225 2.49 -22.50 23.74
C GLU A 225 2.93 -23.26 24.99
N ALA A 226 3.13 -22.57 26.12
CA ALA A 226 3.43 -23.19 27.40
C ALA A 226 2.28 -24.07 27.91
N GLU A 227 1.03 -23.60 27.82
CA GLU A 227 -0.18 -24.37 28.16
C GLU A 227 -0.34 -25.59 27.27
N LEU A 228 -0.19 -25.46 25.94
CA LEU A 228 -0.24 -26.58 25.00
C LEU A 228 0.86 -27.60 25.29
N LYS A 229 2.07 -27.15 25.65
CA LYS A 229 3.15 -28.04 26.02
C LYS A 229 2.83 -28.78 27.33
N ALA A 230 2.34 -28.07 28.35
CA ALA A 230 1.90 -28.68 29.60
C ALA A 230 0.72 -29.65 29.40
N GLU A 231 -0.23 -29.33 28.53
CA GLU A 231 -1.34 -30.22 28.13
C GLU A 231 -0.82 -31.48 27.46
N ARG A 232 0.12 -31.36 26.50
CA ARG A 232 0.77 -32.50 25.84
C ARG A 232 1.54 -33.36 26.81
N GLU A 233 2.27 -32.76 27.76
CA GLU A 233 2.99 -33.49 28.80
C GLU A 233 2.01 -34.22 29.74
N ARG A 234 0.90 -33.58 30.13
CA ARG A 234 -0.17 -34.23 30.91
C ARG A 234 -0.84 -35.37 30.16
N GLN A 235 -1.14 -35.20 28.87
CA GLN A 235 -1.73 -36.24 28.03
C GLN A 235 -0.76 -37.40 27.82
N ALA A 236 0.53 -37.11 27.58
CA ALA A 236 1.56 -38.14 27.46
C ALA A 236 1.71 -38.93 28.77
N GLU A 237 1.71 -38.26 29.91
CA GLU A 237 1.77 -38.92 31.22
C GLU A 237 0.50 -39.73 31.51
N ALA A 238 -0.68 -39.19 31.22
CA ALA A 238 -1.95 -39.91 31.35
C ALA A 238 -2.00 -41.15 30.44
N GLN A 239 -1.49 -41.04 29.21
CA GLN A 239 -1.38 -42.16 28.28
C GLN A 239 -0.41 -43.21 28.83
N ARG A 240 0.77 -42.82 29.33
CA ARG A 240 1.71 -43.75 29.97
C ARG A 240 1.09 -44.50 31.14
N VAL A 241 0.38 -43.79 32.02
CA VAL A 241 -0.32 -44.41 33.15
C VAL A 241 -1.44 -45.34 32.66
N SER A 242 -2.16 -44.97 31.60
CA SER A 242 -3.18 -45.83 30.99
C SER A 242 -2.59 -47.09 30.36
N ASP A 243 -1.50 -46.94 29.60
CA ASP A 243 -0.79 -48.05 28.96
C ASP A 243 -0.17 -48.99 30.00
N GLU A 244 0.36 -48.45 31.10
CA GLU A 244 0.88 -49.23 32.22
C GLU A 244 -0.24 -49.99 32.96
N LYS A 245 -1.41 -49.36 33.17
CA LYS A 245 -2.59 -50.03 33.71
C LYS A 245 -3.15 -51.10 32.76
N ALA A 246 -3.14 -50.85 31.45
CA ALA A 246 -3.57 -51.82 30.44
C ALA A 246 -2.60 -53.01 30.40
N ALA A 247 -1.29 -52.76 30.41
CA ALA A 247 -0.27 -53.80 30.51
C ALA A 247 -0.38 -54.60 31.82
N ALA A 248 -0.64 -53.93 32.94
CA ALA A 248 -0.88 -54.59 34.23
C ALA A 248 -2.15 -55.46 34.19
N LYS A 249 -3.25 -54.97 33.60
CA LYS A 249 -4.48 -55.75 33.40
C LYS A 249 -4.27 -56.93 32.46
N CYS A 250 -3.53 -56.77 31.36
CA CYS A 250 -3.20 -57.87 30.46
C CYS A 250 -2.37 -58.93 31.18
N ARG A 251 -1.35 -58.53 31.97
CA ARG A 251 -0.57 -59.45 32.81
C ARG A 251 -1.43 -60.16 33.86
N GLU A 252 -2.34 -59.44 34.51
CA GLU A 252 -3.27 -60.03 35.48
C GLU A 252 -4.23 -61.02 34.82
N PHE A 253 -4.74 -60.69 33.64
CA PHE A 253 -5.63 -61.56 32.86
C PHE A 253 -4.88 -62.78 32.33
N GLU A 254 -3.63 -62.62 31.89
CA GLU A 254 -2.75 -63.70 31.45
C GLU A 254 -2.37 -64.63 32.61
N LEU A 255 -2.05 -64.08 33.79
CA LEU A 255 -1.83 -64.86 35.00
C LEU A 255 -3.10 -65.61 35.45
N LYS A 256 -4.28 -64.98 35.35
CA LYS A 256 -5.56 -65.63 35.62
C LYS A 256 -5.86 -66.74 34.62
N LEU A 257 -5.61 -66.52 33.33
CA LEU A 257 -5.80 -67.54 32.30
C LEU A 257 -4.81 -68.70 32.49
N GLN A 258 -3.56 -68.43 32.86
CA GLN A 258 -2.58 -69.45 33.21
C GLN A 258 -2.98 -70.22 34.47
N ALA A 259 -3.49 -69.54 35.50
CA ALA A 259 -3.99 -70.18 36.71
C ALA A 259 -5.23 -71.04 36.42
N GLU A 260 -6.18 -70.56 35.62
CA GLU A 260 -7.36 -71.32 35.20
C GLU A 260 -6.98 -72.50 34.30
N GLN A 261 -6.01 -72.33 33.40
CA GLN A 261 -5.50 -73.44 32.59
C GLN A 261 -4.74 -74.48 33.44
N ALA A 262 -3.97 -74.04 34.43
CA ALA A 262 -3.30 -74.93 35.37
C ALA A 262 -4.31 -75.65 36.28
N GLU A 263 -5.37 -74.97 36.74
CA GLU A 263 -6.44 -75.57 37.52
C GLU A 263 -7.27 -76.53 36.68
N ARG A 264 -7.59 -76.20 35.42
CA ARG A 264 -8.23 -77.13 34.48
C ARG A 264 -7.33 -78.31 34.13
N GLN A 265 -6.02 -78.13 33.97
CA GLN A 265 -5.09 -79.23 33.78
C GLN A 265 -4.97 -80.09 35.04
N ALA A 266 -4.95 -79.49 36.23
CA ALA A 266 -4.95 -80.21 37.50
C ALA A 266 -6.27 -80.98 37.67
N ALA A 267 -7.41 -80.35 37.44
CA ALA A 267 -8.74 -80.98 37.47
C ALA A 267 -8.90 -82.06 36.40
N GLN A 268 -8.36 -81.87 35.19
CA GLN A 268 -8.34 -82.88 34.13
C GLN A 268 -7.41 -84.04 34.50
N SER A 269 -6.25 -83.77 35.12
CA SER A 269 -5.33 -84.81 35.60
C SER A 269 -5.92 -85.59 36.77
N GLU A 270 -6.65 -84.91 37.66
CA GLU A 270 -7.35 -85.52 38.79
C GLU A 270 -8.58 -86.30 38.31
N ALA A 271 -9.35 -85.77 37.36
CA ALA A 271 -10.44 -86.50 36.71
C ALA A 271 -9.93 -87.70 35.91
N ASN A 272 -8.77 -87.59 35.25
CA ASN A 272 -8.12 -88.71 34.57
C ASN A 272 -7.57 -89.73 35.57
N ARG A 273 -7.05 -89.30 36.72
CA ARG A 273 -6.60 -90.18 37.82
C ARG A 273 -7.77 -90.92 38.43
N ILE A 274 -8.86 -90.22 38.75
CA ILE A 274 -10.10 -90.81 39.27
C ILE A 274 -10.76 -91.72 38.23
N ALA A 275 -10.76 -91.34 36.95
CA ALA A 275 -11.27 -92.20 35.88
C ALA A 275 -10.37 -93.42 35.63
N ALA A 276 -9.05 -93.30 35.80
CA ALA A 276 -8.12 -94.42 35.72
C ALA A 276 -8.24 -95.36 36.93
N GLU A 277 -8.42 -94.81 38.14
CA GLU A 277 -8.71 -95.59 39.35
C GLU A 277 -10.08 -96.28 39.27
N GLN A 278 -11.12 -95.58 38.79
CA GLN A 278 -12.44 -96.17 38.56
C GLN A 278 -12.42 -97.21 37.44
N ARG A 279 -11.66 -97.02 36.36
CA ARG A 279 -11.47 -98.04 35.32
C ARG A 279 -10.67 -99.23 35.83
N ALA A 280 -9.62 -99.02 36.60
CA ALA A 280 -8.83 -100.10 37.20
C ALA A 280 -9.63 -100.89 38.25
N GLU A 281 -10.48 -100.22 39.03
CA GLU A 281 -11.38 -100.87 39.99
C GLU A 281 -12.54 -101.58 39.28
N GLN A 282 -13.16 -100.97 38.26
CA GLN A 282 -14.16 -101.63 37.43
C GLN A 282 -13.58 -102.81 36.65
N GLU A 283 -12.33 -102.74 36.18
CA GLU A 283 -11.61 -103.85 35.55
C GLU A 283 -11.21 -104.92 36.56
N ARG A 284 -10.80 -104.59 37.80
CA ARG A 284 -10.57 -105.59 38.87
C ARG A 284 -11.86 -106.30 39.25
N VAL A 285 -12.95 -105.57 39.45
CA VAL A 285 -14.26 -106.13 39.81
C VAL A 285 -14.86 -106.93 38.64
N ALA A 286 -14.69 -106.47 37.40
CA ALA A 286 -15.12 -107.22 36.21
C ALA A 286 -14.23 -108.45 35.96
N ALA A 287 -12.92 -108.39 36.23
CA ALA A 287 -12.01 -109.52 36.12
C ALA A 287 -12.27 -110.56 37.22
N LEU A 288 -12.56 -110.14 38.45
CA LEU A 288 -12.99 -111.02 39.54
C LEU A 288 -14.34 -111.68 39.23
N LYS A 289 -15.35 -110.92 38.79
CA LYS A 289 -16.64 -111.49 38.38
C LYS A 289 -16.55 -112.41 37.17
N ARG A 290 -15.72 -112.10 36.17
CA ARG A 290 -15.50 -112.99 35.01
C ARG A 290 -14.71 -114.24 35.40
N ALA A 291 -13.76 -114.15 36.32
CA ALA A 291 -13.01 -115.31 36.83
C ALA A 291 -13.90 -116.22 37.70
N GLU A 292 -14.78 -115.63 38.53
CA GLU A 292 -15.72 -116.35 39.39
C GLU A 292 -16.85 -117.00 38.57
N GLN A 293 -17.40 -116.29 37.58
CA GLN A 293 -18.40 -116.83 36.65
C GLN A 293 -17.80 -117.89 35.71
N ALA A 294 -16.56 -117.74 35.25
CA ALA A 294 -15.91 -118.76 34.43
C ALA A 294 -15.51 -120.02 35.24
N ALA A 295 -15.15 -119.89 36.51
CA ALA A 295 -14.84 -121.02 37.39
C ALA A 295 -16.10 -121.78 37.83
N GLU A 296 -17.21 -121.10 38.09
CA GLU A 296 -18.49 -121.71 38.46
C GLU A 296 -19.15 -122.40 37.25
N GLN A 297 -19.12 -121.77 36.07
CA GLN A 297 -19.66 -122.37 34.85
C GLN A 297 -18.86 -123.58 34.38
N ALA A 298 -17.52 -123.57 34.55
CA ALA A 298 -16.68 -124.73 34.27
C ALA A 298 -16.96 -125.92 35.22
N ARG A 299 -17.21 -125.66 36.52
CA ARG A 299 -17.58 -126.72 37.48
C ARG A 299 -18.96 -127.33 37.21
N ILE A 300 -19.93 -126.53 36.77
CA ILE A 300 -21.29 -127.00 36.46
C ILE A 300 -21.30 -127.81 35.16
N ASP A 301 -20.53 -127.42 34.15
CA ASP A 301 -20.46 -128.11 32.86
C ASP A 301 -19.58 -129.37 32.86
N GLU A 302 -18.66 -129.50 33.80
CA GLU A 302 -17.86 -130.72 34.02
C GLU A 302 -18.64 -131.76 34.84
N ARG A 303 -19.41 -131.32 35.85
CA ARG A 303 -20.28 -132.19 36.66
C ARG A 303 -21.50 -132.71 35.87
N ARG A 304 -22.10 -131.90 34.99
CA ARG A 304 -23.17 -132.34 34.08
C ARG A 304 -22.71 -133.37 33.04
N ARG A 305 -21.45 -133.30 32.57
CA ARG A 305 -20.90 -134.25 31.59
C ARG A 305 -20.51 -135.59 32.21
N ALA A 306 -20.05 -135.60 33.46
CA ALA A 306 -19.76 -136.83 34.21
C ALA A 306 -21.04 -137.57 34.64
N ASP A 307 -22.06 -136.85 35.12
CA ASP A 307 -23.32 -137.46 35.60
C ASP A 307 -24.22 -137.95 34.45
N ALA A 308 -24.18 -137.32 33.27
CA ALA A 308 -24.93 -137.76 32.09
C ALA A 308 -24.32 -138.99 31.38
N ALA A 309 -23.01 -139.19 31.46
CA ALA A 309 -22.33 -140.34 30.85
C ALA A 309 -22.44 -141.63 31.71
N ALA A 310 -22.56 -141.50 33.04
CA ALA A 310 -22.75 -142.63 33.95
C ALA A 310 -24.20 -143.17 33.96
N ALA A 311 -25.19 -142.28 33.78
CA ALA A 311 -26.61 -142.66 33.83
C ALA A 311 -27.10 -143.46 32.60
N GLU A 312 -26.49 -143.26 31.43
CA GLU A 312 -26.90 -143.94 30.18
C GLU A 312 -26.39 -145.40 30.07
N ILE A 313 -25.26 -145.72 30.73
CA ILE A 313 -24.68 -147.08 30.76
C ILE A 313 -25.50 -148.02 31.66
N VAL A 314 -26.01 -147.52 32.80
CA VAL A 314 -26.81 -148.31 33.76
C VAL A 314 -28.18 -148.65 33.19
N ARG A 315 -28.82 -147.70 32.49
CA ARG A 315 -30.17 -147.87 31.94
C ARG A 315 -30.29 -148.96 30.85
N GLN A 316 -29.22 -149.16 30.07
CA GLN A 316 -29.17 -150.18 29.01
C GLN A 316 -28.96 -151.61 29.54
N GLN A 317 -28.43 -151.79 30.76
CA GLN A 317 -28.27 -153.10 31.39
C GLN A 317 -29.56 -153.56 32.10
N GLU A 318 -30.29 -152.65 32.75
CA GLU A 318 -31.52 -152.97 33.49
C GLU A 318 -32.68 -153.44 32.58
N LEU A 319 -32.77 -152.91 31.35
CA LEU A 319 -33.80 -153.31 30.38
C LEU A 319 -33.60 -154.73 29.82
N ARG A 320 -32.38 -155.31 29.90
CA ARG A 320 -32.09 -156.66 29.40
C ARG A 320 -32.32 -157.76 30.45
N GLU A 321 -32.27 -157.40 31.73
CA GLU A 321 -32.51 -158.31 32.86
C GLU A 321 -34.02 -158.46 33.14
N ALA A 322 -34.79 -157.37 33.04
CA ALA A 322 -36.24 -157.38 33.28
C ALA A 322 -37.00 -158.27 32.28
N ASP A 323 -36.60 -158.29 31.01
CA ASP A 323 -37.27 -159.08 29.96
C ASP A 323 -37.02 -160.60 30.11
N LYS A 324 -35.89 -161.00 30.71
CA LYS A 324 -35.58 -162.42 31.00
C LYS A 324 -36.40 -162.96 32.17
N ALA A 325 -36.62 -162.16 33.21
CA ALA A 325 -37.39 -162.56 34.38
C ALA A 325 -38.89 -162.74 34.05
N HIS A 326 -39.45 -161.86 33.21
CA HIS A 326 -40.85 -161.92 32.78
C HIS A 326 -41.16 -163.22 32.01
N LYS A 327 -40.28 -163.56 31.05
CA LYS A 327 -40.41 -164.78 30.23
C LYS A 327 -40.31 -166.07 31.03
N ALA A 328 -39.45 -166.10 32.05
CA ALA A 328 -39.30 -167.25 32.94
C ALA A 328 -40.56 -167.51 33.79
N LYS A 329 -41.25 -166.45 34.23
CA LYS A 329 -42.46 -166.55 35.07
C LYS A 329 -43.63 -167.18 34.31
N ILE A 330 -43.88 -166.73 33.08
CA ILE A 330 -45.00 -167.22 32.27
C ILE A 330 -44.80 -168.68 31.84
N ASN A 331 -43.57 -169.07 31.50
CA ASN A 331 -43.27 -170.46 31.19
C ASN A 331 -43.50 -171.41 32.36
N ARG A 332 -43.29 -170.94 33.59
CA ARG A 332 -43.55 -171.72 34.81
C ARG A 332 -45.04 -171.91 35.05
N ALA A 333 -45.85 -170.88 34.84
CA ALA A 333 -47.30 -170.99 34.95
C ALA A 333 -47.91 -171.94 33.91
N ALA A 334 -47.38 -171.94 32.68
CA ALA A 334 -47.78 -172.89 31.64
C ALA A 334 -47.39 -174.33 32.00
N LEU A 335 -46.21 -174.52 32.60
CA LEU A 335 -45.74 -175.82 33.11
C LEU A 335 -46.71 -176.38 34.15
N ASP A 336 -47.09 -175.56 35.14
CA ASP A 336 -47.95 -175.98 36.24
C ASP A 336 -49.36 -176.37 35.75
N ALA A 337 -49.88 -175.68 34.72
CA ALA A 337 -51.16 -176.01 34.11
C ALA A 337 -51.16 -177.35 33.36
N PHE A 338 -50.06 -177.71 32.69
CA PHE A 338 -49.92 -179.03 32.06
C PHE A 338 -49.86 -180.15 33.11
N ILE A 339 -49.19 -179.91 34.24
CA ILE A 339 -49.12 -180.88 35.33
C ILE A 339 -50.52 -181.12 35.93
N ALA A 340 -51.29 -180.05 36.15
CA ALA A 340 -52.67 -180.15 36.66
C ALA A 340 -53.63 -180.91 35.73
N GLY A 341 -53.37 -180.92 34.41
CA GLY A 341 -54.11 -181.70 33.43
C GLY A 341 -53.80 -183.20 33.42
N GLY A 342 -53.00 -183.71 34.37
CA GLY A 342 -52.62 -185.11 34.46
C GLY A 342 -51.35 -185.49 33.71
N MET A 343 -50.58 -184.51 33.22
CA MET A 343 -49.34 -184.74 32.48
C MET A 343 -48.12 -184.87 33.42
N PRO A 344 -47.29 -185.90 33.28
CA PRO A 344 -46.04 -186.02 34.06
C PRO A 344 -45.11 -184.83 33.81
N GLU A 345 -44.47 -184.32 34.88
CA GLU A 345 -43.64 -183.10 34.86
C GLU A 345 -42.55 -183.09 33.78
N ALA A 346 -41.92 -184.23 33.51
CA ALA A 346 -40.90 -184.36 32.45
C ALA A 346 -41.49 -184.09 31.05
N CYS A 347 -42.69 -184.60 30.77
CA CYS A 347 -43.40 -184.37 29.52
C CYS A 347 -43.95 -182.94 29.41
N ALA A 348 -44.41 -182.36 30.53
CA ALA A 348 -44.86 -180.97 30.59
C ALA A 348 -43.73 -179.97 30.29
N LYS A 349 -42.51 -180.19 30.82
CA LYS A 349 -41.32 -179.38 30.48
C LYS A 349 -40.99 -179.45 29.00
N GLN A 350 -41.09 -180.64 28.43
CA GLN A 350 -40.80 -180.85 27.01
C GLN A 350 -41.86 -180.17 26.14
N ALA A 351 -43.15 -180.24 26.51
CA ALA A 351 -44.24 -179.54 25.82
C ALA A 351 -44.08 -178.01 25.87
N VAL A 352 -43.83 -177.41 27.05
CA VAL A 352 -43.59 -175.96 27.19
C VAL A 352 -42.37 -175.52 26.37
N THR A 353 -41.31 -176.31 26.34
CA THR A 353 -40.11 -176.02 25.55
C THR A 353 -40.39 -176.04 24.05
N LEU A 354 -41.13 -177.04 23.55
CA LEU A 354 -41.47 -177.16 22.14
C LEU A 354 -42.42 -176.04 21.67
N ILE A 355 -43.33 -175.59 22.54
CA ILE A 355 -44.25 -174.47 22.27
C ILE A 355 -43.51 -173.13 22.30
N ALA A 356 -42.63 -172.90 23.27
CA ALA A 356 -41.80 -171.70 23.33
C ALA A 356 -40.84 -171.60 22.13
N GLN A 357 -40.34 -172.73 21.64
CA GLN A 357 -39.53 -172.82 20.41
C GLN A 357 -40.37 -172.84 19.13
N ARG A 358 -41.71 -172.76 19.22
CA ARG A 358 -42.66 -172.76 18.09
C ARG A 358 -42.53 -173.97 17.15
N LYS A 359 -42.12 -175.12 17.68
CA LYS A 359 -41.98 -176.39 16.93
C LYS A 359 -43.31 -177.15 16.81
N ILE A 360 -44.33 -176.74 17.57
CA ILE A 360 -45.72 -177.21 17.42
C ILE A 360 -46.52 -176.14 16.67
N PRO A 361 -47.09 -176.44 15.48
CA PRO A 361 -47.86 -175.47 14.70
C PRO A 361 -49.14 -175.01 15.40
N ASN A 362 -49.54 -173.76 15.16
CA ASN A 362 -50.81 -173.15 15.62
C ASN A 362 -51.01 -173.04 17.14
N ILE A 363 -49.94 -173.03 17.94
CA ILE A 363 -49.97 -172.78 19.40
C ILE A 363 -48.77 -171.91 19.82
N ASN A 364 -48.95 -170.95 20.75
CA ASN A 364 -47.88 -170.09 21.27
C ASN A 364 -48.11 -169.68 22.74
N ILE A 365 -47.04 -169.26 23.43
CA ILE A 365 -47.09 -168.67 24.78
C ILE A 365 -46.88 -167.15 24.65
N GLN A 366 -47.80 -166.36 25.18
CA GLN A 366 -47.69 -164.89 25.22
C GLN A 366 -46.90 -164.47 26.45
N TYR A 367 -45.82 -163.70 26.24
CA TYR A 367 -44.91 -163.25 27.30
C TYR A 367 -45.21 -161.88 27.81
#